data_AF-A0A0D8HLW4-F1
#
_entry.id   AF-A0A0D8HLW4-F1
#
_cell.length_a   1.000
_cell.length_b   1.000
_cell.length_c   1.000
_cell.angle_alpha   90.00
_cell.angle_beta   90.00
_cell.angle_gamma   90.00
#
_symmetry.space_group_name_H-M   'P 1'
#
loop_
_entity.id
_entity.type
_entity.pdbx_description
1 polymer ?
#
loop_
_entity_poly.entity_id
_entity_poly.type
_entity_poly.pdbx_seq_one_letter_code
_entity_poly.pdbx_strand_id
1 'polypeptide(L)'
;MFERKNYCGPNATSKPAAGQLFYRTLIFVTICFASLLGPLPASASAKATSGNGSYAITLYAPSQVGTPALPGKTIVGTGGKPIYPVLFPTLTTDSKQFQITPCVAVFFKYYSTKAQAAYAYNLNPQLWFTLNRHYGPCKSRQTNYQTSPTPPKVSQSTIVAEVSRLLPSPAPFMTPYFGIFGLDSYLSSGAKFVDQISVSTIAGKVVAVASGQLTIDYGDGSTPFGPTSNSGGKYPLGDLIHLYKNTGCYRITIVENWSVNYSGGGSSGTIGGITTQGSLNNYCVYQMNALMVR
;
A
#
# COMPACT_ATOMS: atom_id res chain seq x y z
N MET A 1 -4.76 12.69 -52.82
CA MET A 1 -3.30 12.81 -52.58
C MET A 1 -3.12 13.90 -51.53
N PHE A 2 -2.89 13.53 -50.27
CA PHE A 2 -2.81 14.50 -49.16
C PHE A 2 -1.39 15.07 -49.09
N GLU A 3 -1.23 16.32 -49.49
CA GLU A 3 0.03 17.04 -49.39
C GLU A 3 0.20 17.56 -47.96
N ARG A 4 1.16 16.99 -47.22
CA ARG A 4 1.54 17.47 -45.88
C ARG A 4 2.37 18.74 -46.04
N LYS A 5 1.81 19.90 -45.74
CA LYS A 5 2.61 21.10 -45.50
C LYS A 5 3.10 21.09 -44.06
N ASN A 6 4.33 20.61 -43.88
CA ASN A 6 5.09 20.78 -42.64
C ASN A 6 5.41 22.27 -42.48
N TYR A 7 4.66 22.98 -41.63
CA TYR A 7 5.10 24.27 -41.10
C TYR A 7 6.01 24.01 -39.90
N CYS A 8 7.30 23.76 -40.18
CA CYS A 8 8.37 23.98 -39.22
C CYS A 8 9.12 25.24 -39.66
N GLY A 9 8.78 26.39 -39.09
CA GLY A 9 9.58 27.60 -39.21
C GLY A 9 10.78 27.54 -38.25
N PRO A 10 11.99 27.97 -38.67
CA PRO A 10 13.17 28.00 -37.82
C PRO A 10 13.31 29.34 -37.08
N ASN A 11 14.03 29.27 -35.95
CA ASN A 11 14.75 30.35 -35.25
C ASN A 11 13.96 31.36 -34.41
N ALA A 12 13.98 31.12 -33.09
CA ALA A 12 14.31 32.17 -32.12
C ALA A 12 15.46 31.67 -31.24
N THR A 13 16.68 31.99 -31.67
CA THR A 13 17.91 31.87 -30.88
C THR A 13 17.94 32.99 -29.84
N SER A 14 17.56 32.70 -28.59
CA SER A 14 17.91 33.55 -27.46
C SER A 14 19.27 33.13 -26.89
N LYS A 15 20.21 34.05 -27.01
CA LYS A 15 21.58 34.05 -26.46
C LYS A 15 21.54 33.89 -24.93
N PRO A 16 22.40 33.07 -24.31
CA PRO A 16 22.46 32.99 -22.85
C PRO A 16 23.19 34.21 -22.29
N ALA A 17 22.51 34.96 -21.42
CA ALA A 17 23.16 35.97 -20.59
C ALA A 17 23.99 35.26 -19.51
N ALA A 18 25.25 35.66 -19.43
CA ALA A 18 26.22 35.20 -18.46
C ALA A 18 25.85 35.65 -17.04
N GLY A 19 26.15 34.77 -16.08
CA GLY A 19 26.47 35.15 -14.70
C GLY A 19 25.28 35.31 -13.77
N GLN A 20 24.95 34.25 -13.04
CA GLN A 20 24.69 34.35 -11.60
C GLN A 20 25.15 33.07 -10.88
N LEU A 21 25.78 33.30 -9.74
CA LEU A 21 26.46 32.32 -8.91
C LEU A 21 25.54 31.20 -8.43
N PHE A 22 26.02 29.97 -8.53
CA PHE A 22 25.51 28.85 -7.75
C PHE A 22 25.82 29.04 -6.26
N TYR A 23 24.90 29.66 -5.51
CA TYR A 23 24.82 29.44 -4.07
C TYR A 23 24.00 28.17 -3.84
N ARG A 24 24.70 27.05 -3.65
CA ARG A 24 24.13 25.83 -3.06
C ARG A 24 23.86 26.11 -1.58
N THR A 25 22.65 26.55 -1.26
CA THR A 25 22.18 26.54 0.13
C THR A 25 21.82 25.10 0.48
N LEU A 26 22.75 24.39 1.13
CA LEU A 26 22.44 23.20 1.91
C LEU A 26 21.50 23.63 3.04
N ILE A 27 20.22 23.27 2.95
CA ILE A 27 19.32 23.30 4.10
C ILE A 27 19.66 22.07 4.94
N PHE A 28 20.59 22.25 5.89
CA PHE A 28 20.69 21.37 7.05
C PHE A 28 19.45 21.61 7.91
N VAL A 29 18.43 20.74 7.78
CA VAL A 29 17.38 20.63 8.79
C VAL A 29 18.02 20.01 10.03
N THR A 30 18.54 20.89 10.90
CA THR A 30 18.98 20.54 12.24
C THR A 30 17.73 20.32 13.07
N ILE A 31 17.35 19.06 13.26
CA ILE A 31 16.33 18.69 14.25
C ILE A 31 16.97 18.86 15.63
N CYS A 32 16.73 20.01 16.27
CA CYS A 32 16.93 20.17 17.70
C CYS A 32 15.95 19.23 18.43
N PHE A 33 16.43 18.05 18.79
CA PHE A 33 15.80 17.25 19.83
C PHE A 33 16.01 17.98 21.16
N ALA A 34 15.04 18.82 21.54
CA ALA A 34 14.93 19.29 22.90
C ALA A 34 14.63 18.08 23.79
N SER A 35 15.65 17.67 24.53
CA SER A 35 15.60 16.67 25.58
C SER A 35 14.61 17.06 26.68
N LEU A 36 13.40 16.52 26.62
CA LEU A 36 12.50 16.38 27.77
C LEU A 36 12.56 14.91 28.23
N LEU A 37 13.71 14.51 28.76
CA LEU A 37 13.84 13.32 29.60
C LEU A 37 13.61 13.76 31.05
N GLY A 38 12.42 13.47 31.56
CA GLY A 38 12.24 13.35 33.01
C GLY A 38 13.12 12.20 33.55
N PRO A 39 13.49 12.22 34.83
CA PRO A 39 14.38 11.23 35.40
C PRO A 39 13.79 9.82 35.28
N LEU A 40 14.50 8.95 34.56
CA LEU A 40 14.26 7.50 34.60
C LEU A 40 14.55 7.00 36.02
N PRO A 41 13.68 6.18 36.63
CA PRO A 41 14.01 5.52 37.89
C PRO A 41 15.23 4.63 37.70
N ALA A 42 16.15 4.71 38.67
CA ALA A 42 17.40 3.97 38.70
C ALA A 42 17.21 2.50 38.31
N SER A 43 18.03 2.06 37.34
CA SER A 43 18.13 0.67 36.94
C SER A 43 18.60 -0.14 38.13
N ALA A 44 17.81 -1.13 38.56
CA ALA A 44 18.32 -2.19 39.41
C ALA A 44 19.39 -2.95 38.62
N SER A 45 20.65 -2.85 39.04
CA SER A 45 21.75 -3.64 38.52
C SER A 45 21.59 -5.09 39.00
N ALA A 46 21.18 -5.98 38.10
CA ALA A 46 21.28 -7.42 38.33
C ALA A 46 22.69 -7.87 37.94
N LYS A 47 23.50 -8.22 38.94
CA LYS A 47 24.81 -8.84 38.78
C LYS A 47 24.60 -10.24 38.19
N ALA A 48 25.00 -10.43 36.93
CA ALA A 48 25.01 -11.75 36.31
C ALA A 48 26.26 -12.51 36.76
N THR A 49 26.08 -13.51 37.62
CA THR A 49 27.13 -14.48 37.94
C THR A 49 27.10 -15.57 36.85
N SER A 50 28.16 -15.69 36.07
CA SER A 50 28.29 -16.75 35.06
C SER A 50 28.57 -18.09 35.76
N GLY A 51 27.54 -18.93 35.87
CA GLY A 51 27.68 -20.34 36.21
C GLY A 51 27.22 -21.18 35.02
N ASN A 52 28.12 -22.00 34.46
CA ASN A 52 27.82 -23.07 33.51
C ASN A 52 26.95 -24.16 34.18
N GLY A 53 25.68 -23.84 34.45
CA GLY A 53 24.71 -24.77 34.96
C GLY A 53 23.54 -24.82 33.99
N SER A 54 23.30 -25.99 33.38
CA SER A 54 22.06 -26.28 32.68
C SER A 54 20.89 -26.05 33.64
N TYR A 55 20.19 -24.93 33.48
CA TYR A 55 18.92 -24.73 34.18
C TYR A 55 17.87 -25.60 33.50
N ALA A 56 17.64 -26.79 34.06
CA ALA A 56 16.40 -27.51 33.81
C ALA A 56 15.26 -26.66 34.40
N ILE A 57 14.61 -25.87 33.54
CA ILE A 57 13.31 -25.30 33.88
C ILE A 57 12.33 -26.47 33.88
N THR A 58 12.11 -27.06 35.06
CA THR A 58 10.99 -27.96 35.27
C THR A 58 9.72 -27.13 35.16
N LEU A 59 9.16 -27.09 33.94
CA LEU A 59 7.82 -26.59 33.71
C LEU A 59 6.87 -27.53 34.45
N TYR A 60 6.38 -27.09 35.60
CA TYR A 60 5.14 -27.66 36.13
C TYR A 60 4.07 -27.40 35.08
N ALA A 61 3.70 -28.44 34.33
CA ALA A 61 2.48 -28.45 33.57
C ALA A 61 1.35 -28.67 34.58
N PRO A 62 0.55 -27.65 34.96
CA PRO A 62 -0.72 -27.96 35.58
C PRO A 62 -1.50 -28.80 34.56
N SER A 63 -1.89 -30.00 34.97
CA SER A 63 -2.69 -31.01 34.26
C SER A 63 -4.14 -30.56 33.97
N GLN A 64 -4.35 -29.25 33.86
CA GLN A 64 -5.57 -28.59 33.46
C GLN A 64 -5.11 -27.41 32.58
N VAL A 65 -4.71 -27.70 31.33
CA VAL A 65 -4.51 -26.66 30.32
C VAL A 65 -5.89 -26.14 29.95
N GLY A 66 -6.43 -25.29 30.83
CA GLY A 66 -7.56 -24.45 30.51
C GLY A 66 -7.21 -23.66 29.27
N THR A 67 -8.16 -23.62 28.34
CA THR A 67 -8.14 -22.84 27.11
C THR A 67 -7.35 -21.54 27.26
N PRO A 68 -6.38 -21.25 26.37
CA PRO A 68 -5.60 -20.04 26.46
C PRO A 68 -6.54 -18.84 26.43
N ALA A 69 -6.32 -18.01 27.44
CA ALA A 69 -6.78 -16.67 27.55
C ALA A 69 -6.72 -15.92 26.21
N LEU A 70 -7.89 -15.68 25.61
CA LEU A 70 -8.09 -14.61 24.65
C LEU A 70 -7.57 -13.26 25.22
N PRO A 71 -7.32 -12.24 24.38
CA PRO A 71 -6.87 -10.93 24.82
C PRO A 71 -7.72 -10.42 26.00
N GLY A 72 -7.11 -10.29 27.18
CA GLY A 72 -7.78 -9.75 28.37
C GLY A 72 -7.92 -10.68 29.59
N LYS A 73 -7.50 -11.96 29.52
CA LYS A 73 -7.47 -12.81 30.73
C LYS A 73 -6.18 -12.57 31.52
N THR A 74 -6.34 -12.20 32.78
CA THR A 74 -5.26 -12.09 33.76
C THR A 74 -4.77 -13.47 34.16
N ILE A 75 -3.46 -13.72 34.09
CA ILE A 75 -2.84 -14.87 34.76
C ILE A 75 -2.19 -14.34 36.05
N VAL A 76 -2.25 -15.10 37.14
CA VAL A 76 -1.56 -14.74 38.38
C VAL A 76 -0.10 -15.18 38.27
N GLY A 77 0.82 -14.22 38.26
CA GLY A 77 2.26 -14.49 38.23
C GLY A 77 2.80 -14.87 39.61
N THR A 78 4.07 -15.29 39.65
CA THR A 78 4.78 -15.60 40.89
C THR A 78 4.78 -14.36 41.81
N GLY A 79 4.18 -14.48 43.00
CA GLY A 79 3.98 -13.35 43.92
C GLY A 79 2.62 -12.65 43.84
N GLY A 80 1.61 -13.26 43.19
CA GLY A 80 0.22 -12.79 43.23
C GLY A 80 -0.10 -11.61 42.30
N LYS A 81 0.89 -11.09 41.56
CA LYS A 81 0.68 -9.96 40.65
C LYS A 81 0.08 -10.43 39.32
N PRO A 82 -0.87 -9.67 38.73
CA PRO A 82 -1.41 -9.98 37.42
C PRO A 82 -0.32 -9.86 36.35
N ILE A 83 -0.21 -10.87 35.49
CA ILE A 83 0.60 -10.85 34.28
C ILE A 83 -0.29 -10.99 33.04
N TYR A 84 0.08 -10.26 32.00
CA TYR A 84 -0.66 -10.18 30.75
C TYR A 84 0.21 -10.76 29.62
N PRO A 85 -0.04 -12.01 29.19
CA PRO A 85 0.73 -12.63 28.13
C PRO A 85 0.37 -12.05 26.76
N VAL A 86 1.37 -11.79 25.93
CA VAL A 86 1.23 -11.40 24.52
C VAL A 86 2.13 -12.30 23.69
N LEU A 87 1.60 -12.80 22.56
CA LEU A 87 2.36 -13.60 21.61
C LEU A 87 3.28 -12.69 20.77
N PHE A 88 4.58 -12.98 20.79
CA PHE A 88 5.61 -12.19 20.13
C PHE A 88 6.34 -13.06 19.09
N PRO A 89 6.45 -12.62 17.82
CA PRO A 89 7.23 -13.33 16.83
C PRO A 89 8.71 -13.08 17.10
N THR A 90 9.53 -14.11 16.96
CA THR A 90 10.97 -13.98 17.08
C THR A 90 11.62 -14.81 15.99
N LEU A 91 12.62 -14.20 15.33
CA LEU A 91 13.47 -14.91 14.40
C LEU A 91 14.35 -15.88 15.21
N THR A 92 14.22 -17.16 14.91
CA THR A 92 15.06 -18.20 15.51
C THR A 92 15.53 -19.14 14.40
N THR A 93 16.25 -20.19 14.76
CA THR A 93 16.76 -21.17 13.81
C THR A 93 16.15 -22.53 14.11
N ASP A 94 15.65 -23.20 13.07
CA ASP A 94 15.20 -24.57 13.18
C ASP A 94 16.43 -25.48 13.15
N SER A 95 16.77 -26.11 14.28
CA SER A 95 17.88 -27.06 14.37
C SER A 95 17.37 -28.48 14.19
N LYS A 96 16.79 -28.79 13.03
CA LYS A 96 16.59 -30.19 12.61
C LYS A 96 17.61 -30.52 11.52
N GLN A 97 18.46 -31.51 11.81
CA GLN A 97 19.39 -32.14 10.85
C GLN A 97 20.30 -31.17 10.08
N PHE A 98 21.25 -30.54 10.80
CA PHE A 98 22.43 -29.86 10.23
C PHE A 98 22.19 -28.66 9.28
N GLN A 99 20.94 -28.26 9.01
CA GLN A 99 20.64 -27.02 8.28
C GLN A 99 20.07 -25.96 9.23
N ILE A 100 20.82 -24.88 9.44
CA ILE A 100 20.38 -23.72 10.22
C ILE A 100 19.55 -22.82 9.29
N THR A 101 18.26 -23.10 9.17
CA THR A 101 17.34 -22.24 8.41
C THR A 101 16.66 -21.25 9.35
N PRO A 102 16.80 -19.92 9.13
CA PRO A 102 16.09 -18.93 9.91
C PRO A 102 14.58 -19.07 9.69
N CYS A 103 13.83 -19.08 10.78
CA CYS A 103 12.40 -19.28 10.80
C CYS A 103 11.75 -18.45 11.91
N VAL A 104 10.44 -18.22 11.79
CA VAL A 104 9.67 -17.48 12.78
C VAL A 104 9.08 -18.45 13.81
N ALA A 105 9.40 -18.23 15.08
CA ALA A 105 8.75 -18.89 16.22
C ALA A 105 7.97 -17.88 17.05
N VAL A 106 7.03 -18.40 17.85
CA VAL A 106 6.16 -17.57 18.70
C VAL A 106 6.50 -17.84 20.15
N PHE A 107 6.75 -16.76 20.91
CA PHE A 107 7.00 -16.83 22.34
C PHE A 107 6.00 -15.96 23.09
N PHE A 108 5.71 -16.32 24.34
CA PHE A 108 4.99 -15.43 25.23
C PHE A 108 5.93 -14.38 25.79
N LYS A 109 5.55 -13.12 25.64
CA LYS A 109 6.11 -12.01 26.39
C LYS A 109 5.07 -11.56 27.42
N TYR A 110 5.47 -11.50 28.67
CA TYR A 110 4.59 -11.17 29.78
C TYR A 110 4.77 -9.70 30.17
N TYR A 111 3.66 -9.00 30.37
CA TYR A 111 3.64 -7.62 30.83
C TYR A 111 2.99 -7.51 32.21
N SER A 112 3.45 -6.55 33.01
CA SER A 112 2.91 -6.30 34.35
C SER A 112 1.65 -5.44 34.35
N THR A 113 1.31 -4.82 33.21
CA THR A 113 0.11 -3.98 33.07
C THR A 113 -0.65 -4.28 31.78
N LYS A 114 -1.98 -4.10 31.82
CA LYS A 114 -2.86 -4.28 30.66
C LYS A 114 -2.55 -3.29 29.53
N ALA A 115 -2.17 -2.05 29.87
CA ALA A 115 -1.83 -1.02 28.89
C ALA A 115 -0.57 -1.37 28.09
N GLN A 116 0.48 -1.88 28.76
CA GLN A 116 1.71 -2.33 28.09
C GLN A 116 1.44 -3.55 27.19
N ALA A 117 0.62 -4.49 27.66
CA ALA A 117 0.22 -5.64 26.85
C ALA A 117 -0.57 -5.22 25.59
N ALA A 118 -1.50 -4.27 25.73
CA ALA A 118 -2.27 -3.74 24.60
C ALA A 118 -1.37 -2.99 23.60
N TYR A 119 -0.46 -2.15 24.08
CA TYR A 119 0.50 -1.44 23.23
C TYR A 119 1.40 -2.42 22.46
N ALA A 120 1.97 -3.42 23.14
CA ALA A 120 2.77 -4.45 22.50
C ALA A 120 1.97 -5.28 21.48
N TYR A 121 0.74 -5.67 21.83
CA TYR A 121 -0.16 -6.38 20.92
C TYR A 121 -0.44 -5.56 19.65
N ASN A 122 -0.56 -4.23 19.75
CA ASN A 122 -0.79 -3.35 18.60
C ASN A 122 0.45 -3.11 17.74
N LEU A 123 1.66 -3.21 18.30
CA LEU A 123 2.92 -3.10 17.53
C LEU A 123 3.33 -4.43 16.86
N ASN A 124 2.94 -5.56 17.45
CA ASN A 124 3.29 -6.88 16.98
C ASN A 124 2.94 -7.14 15.50
N PRO A 125 1.82 -6.67 14.92
CA PRO A 125 1.49 -6.90 13.52
C PRO A 125 2.58 -6.48 12.53
N GLN A 126 3.28 -5.36 12.79
CA GLN A 126 4.35 -4.87 11.91
C GLN A 126 5.60 -5.75 11.96
N LEU A 127 5.99 -6.18 13.17
CA LEU A 127 7.11 -7.10 13.34
C LEU A 127 6.79 -8.48 12.75
N TRP A 128 5.56 -8.96 12.95
CA TRP A 128 5.04 -10.18 12.32
C TRP A 128 5.09 -10.09 10.79
N PHE A 129 4.65 -8.96 10.22
CA PHE A 129 4.70 -8.72 8.78
C PHE A 129 6.13 -8.75 8.23
N THR A 130 7.04 -8.05 8.91
CA THR A 130 8.45 -7.97 8.50
C THR A 130 9.12 -9.35 8.54
N LEU A 131 8.93 -10.10 9.62
CA LEU A 131 9.56 -11.42 9.77
C LEU A 131 8.96 -12.47 8.81
N ASN A 132 7.63 -12.53 8.67
CA ASN A 132 6.99 -13.53 7.80
C ASN A 132 7.15 -13.23 6.30
N ARG A 133 7.48 -11.99 5.91
CA ARG A 133 7.83 -11.66 4.52
C ARG A 133 9.14 -12.34 4.09
N HIS A 134 10.07 -12.54 5.02
CA HIS A 134 11.41 -13.03 4.74
C HIS A 134 11.64 -14.47 5.22
N TYR A 135 10.86 -14.95 6.19
CA TYR A 135 11.09 -16.23 6.86
C TYR A 135 9.78 -17.01 7.06
N GLY A 136 9.82 -18.34 6.87
CA GLY A 136 8.69 -19.23 7.15
C GLY A 136 8.59 -19.62 8.64
N PRO A 137 7.48 -20.26 9.08
CA PRO A 137 7.34 -20.73 10.45
C PRO A 137 8.31 -21.88 10.78
N CYS A 138 8.78 -21.95 12.01
CA CYS A 138 9.65 -23.05 12.46
C CYS A 138 8.89 -24.38 12.53
N LYS A 139 9.39 -25.42 11.86
CA LYS A 139 8.72 -26.74 11.77
C LYS A 139 8.92 -27.56 13.03
N SER A 140 10.09 -27.47 13.69
CA SER A 140 10.40 -28.25 14.89
C SER A 140 9.78 -27.74 16.19
N ARG A 141 9.37 -26.47 16.22
CA ARG A 141 8.86 -25.79 17.42
C ARG A 141 7.36 -25.50 17.39
N GLN A 142 6.61 -26.16 16.51
CA GLN A 142 5.15 -26.20 16.61
C GLN A 142 4.76 -27.08 17.80
N THR A 143 4.91 -26.58 19.02
CA THR A 143 4.31 -27.22 20.20
C THR A 143 2.78 -27.17 20.07
N ASN A 144 2.09 -28.12 20.72
CA ASN A 144 0.64 -28.41 20.70
C ASN A 144 -0.30 -27.25 21.12
N TYR A 145 0.01 -25.99 20.79
CA TYR A 145 -0.92 -24.86 20.84
C TYR A 145 -1.94 -25.00 19.71
N GLN A 146 -2.81 -26.01 19.85
CA GLN A 146 -3.86 -26.37 18.90
C GLN A 146 -5.11 -25.51 19.06
N THR A 147 -5.15 -24.61 20.05
CA THR A 147 -5.92 -23.38 19.88
C THR A 147 -5.05 -22.47 19.03
N SER A 148 -5.19 -22.61 17.71
CA SER A 148 -4.64 -21.67 16.73
C SER A 148 -4.86 -20.27 17.31
N PRO A 149 -3.82 -19.56 17.78
CA PRO A 149 -4.00 -18.24 18.34
C PRO A 149 -4.76 -17.47 17.28
N THR A 150 -5.94 -16.93 17.62
CA THR A 150 -6.78 -16.21 16.66
C THR A 150 -5.83 -15.31 15.89
N PRO A 151 -5.58 -15.58 14.60
CA PRO A 151 -4.47 -14.95 13.93
C PRO A 151 -4.65 -13.45 14.10
N PRO A 152 -3.58 -12.72 14.49
CA PRO A 152 -3.72 -11.30 14.77
C PRO A 152 -4.41 -10.68 13.56
N LYS A 153 -5.59 -10.08 13.81
CA LYS A 153 -6.39 -9.45 12.75
C LYS A 153 -5.47 -8.55 11.95
N VAL A 154 -5.47 -8.71 10.64
CA VAL A 154 -4.71 -7.82 9.77
C VAL A 154 -5.25 -6.41 9.98
N SER A 155 -4.37 -5.46 10.24
CA SER A 155 -4.80 -4.08 10.40
C SER A 155 -5.39 -3.56 9.10
N GLN A 156 -6.47 -2.78 9.18
CA GLN A 156 -7.12 -2.20 8.01
C GLN A 156 -6.13 -1.36 7.19
N SER A 157 -5.20 -0.63 7.84
CA SER A 157 -4.19 0.17 7.14
C SER A 157 -3.21 -0.68 6.32
N THR A 158 -2.85 -1.88 6.76
CA THR A 158 -2.04 -2.83 5.97
C THR A 158 -2.81 -3.30 4.73
N ILE A 159 -4.11 -3.61 4.88
CA ILE A 159 -4.95 -4.03 3.76
C ILE A 159 -5.09 -2.89 2.75
N VAL A 160 -5.36 -1.66 3.22
CA VAL A 160 -5.44 -0.46 2.38
C VAL A 160 -4.15 -0.27 1.60
N ALA A 161 -2.99 -0.27 2.26
CA ALA A 161 -1.71 -0.04 1.60
C ALA A 161 -1.43 -1.08 0.49
N GLU A 162 -1.70 -2.36 0.74
CA GLU A 162 -1.42 -3.41 -0.23
C GLU A 162 -2.45 -3.47 -1.36
N VAL A 163 -3.74 -3.27 -1.06
CA VAL A 163 -4.79 -3.17 -2.08
C VAL A 163 -4.54 -1.95 -2.98
N SER A 164 -4.27 -0.77 -2.41
CA SER A 164 -3.99 0.45 -3.18
C SER A 164 -2.82 0.29 -4.14
N ARG A 165 -1.80 -0.50 -3.77
CA ARG A 165 -0.64 -0.78 -4.62
C ARG A 165 -0.95 -1.70 -5.80
N LEU A 166 -1.97 -2.54 -5.67
CA LEU A 166 -2.32 -3.58 -6.64
C LEU A 166 -3.43 -3.16 -7.61
N LEU A 167 -4.11 -2.05 -7.35
CA LEU A 167 -5.18 -1.57 -8.23
C LEU A 167 -4.60 -1.11 -9.59
N PRO A 168 -5.25 -1.45 -10.70
CA PRO A 168 -4.82 -1.02 -12.02
C PRO A 168 -5.01 0.49 -12.18
N SER A 169 -4.17 1.10 -13.00
CA SER A 169 -4.31 2.49 -13.42
C SER A 169 -4.89 2.56 -14.83
N PRO A 170 -5.78 3.52 -15.12
CA PRO A 170 -6.26 3.75 -16.47
C PRO A 170 -5.12 3.99 -17.46
N ALA A 171 -5.30 3.53 -18.70
CA ALA A 171 -4.35 3.71 -19.80
C ALA A 171 -5.06 4.36 -20.98
N PRO A 172 -5.36 5.68 -20.91
CA PRO A 172 -6.15 6.35 -21.92
C PRO A 172 -5.46 6.35 -23.28
N PHE A 173 -6.25 6.11 -24.33
CA PHE A 173 -5.83 6.29 -25.71
C PHE A 173 -6.99 6.82 -26.55
N MET A 174 -6.66 7.58 -27.61
CA MET A 174 -7.63 8.12 -28.55
C MET A 174 -7.39 7.57 -29.95
N THR A 175 -8.47 7.36 -30.69
CA THR A 175 -8.43 6.96 -32.10
C THR A 175 -9.32 7.88 -32.94
N PRO A 176 -8.79 8.51 -33.99
CA PRO A 176 -7.37 8.55 -34.38
C PRO A 176 -6.48 9.27 -33.34
N TYR A 177 -5.15 9.09 -33.40
CA TYR A 177 -4.18 9.68 -32.46
C TYR A 177 -4.09 11.23 -32.52
N PHE A 178 -4.96 11.87 -33.28
CA PHE A 178 -5.13 13.30 -33.38
C PHE A 178 -6.62 13.62 -33.49
N GLY A 179 -7.01 14.81 -33.08
CA GLY A 179 -8.36 15.32 -33.26
C GLY A 179 -8.45 16.27 -34.45
N ILE A 180 -9.66 16.47 -34.94
CA ILE A 180 -9.96 17.53 -35.89
C ILE A 180 -10.90 18.50 -35.17
N PHE A 181 -10.56 19.78 -35.21
CA PHE A 181 -11.41 20.82 -34.62
C PHE A 181 -12.83 20.74 -35.18
N GLY A 182 -13.82 20.76 -34.27
CA GLY A 182 -15.22 20.67 -34.64
C GLY A 182 -15.72 19.26 -35.02
N LEU A 183 -14.91 18.22 -34.83
CA LEU A 183 -15.33 16.82 -34.98
C LEU A 183 -15.15 16.04 -33.67
N ASP A 184 -15.98 15.00 -33.50
CA ASP A 184 -15.95 14.14 -32.33
C ASP A 184 -14.65 13.35 -32.25
N SER A 185 -14.02 13.42 -31.08
CA SER A 185 -12.84 12.64 -30.71
C SER A 185 -13.26 11.51 -29.78
N TYR A 186 -12.81 10.29 -30.06
CA TYR A 186 -13.23 9.09 -29.36
C TYR A 186 -12.15 8.62 -28.40
N LEU A 187 -12.50 8.54 -27.13
CA LEU A 187 -11.63 8.11 -26.05
C LEU A 187 -11.90 6.66 -25.67
N SER A 188 -10.84 5.91 -25.43
CA SER A 188 -10.89 4.69 -24.65
C SER A 188 -10.03 4.86 -23.40
N SER A 189 -10.63 4.63 -22.25
CA SER A 189 -10.01 4.86 -20.95
C SER A 189 -8.93 3.83 -20.59
N GLY A 190 -9.02 2.61 -21.15
CA GLY A 190 -8.20 1.47 -20.72
C GLY A 190 -8.38 1.09 -19.25
N ALA A 191 -9.43 1.58 -18.58
CA ALA A 191 -9.70 1.32 -17.17
C ALA A 191 -10.35 -0.06 -16.96
N LYS A 192 -10.28 -0.56 -15.73
CA LYS A 192 -10.89 -1.84 -15.34
C LYS A 192 -11.85 -1.60 -14.18
N PHE A 193 -13.16 -1.59 -14.44
CA PHE A 193 -14.14 -1.21 -13.41
C PHE A 193 -14.37 -2.23 -12.30
N VAL A 194 -13.94 -3.47 -12.49
CA VAL A 194 -14.07 -4.53 -11.47
C VAL A 194 -12.77 -5.30 -11.39
N ASP A 195 -12.19 -5.39 -10.20
CA ASP A 195 -11.04 -6.24 -9.95
C ASP A 195 -11.17 -7.05 -8.67
N GLN A 196 -10.56 -8.23 -8.65
CA GLN A 196 -10.46 -9.06 -7.46
C GLN A 196 -8.99 -9.25 -7.09
N ILE A 197 -8.61 -8.64 -5.97
CA ILE A 197 -7.27 -8.68 -5.43
C ILE A 197 -7.23 -9.70 -4.30
N SER A 198 -6.24 -10.58 -4.33
CA SER A 198 -5.99 -11.55 -3.26
C SER A 198 -4.68 -11.18 -2.56
N VAL A 199 -4.78 -10.83 -1.28
CA VAL A 199 -3.63 -10.53 -0.44
C VAL A 199 -3.43 -11.68 0.53
N SER A 200 -2.31 -12.38 0.43
CA SER A 200 -1.93 -13.39 1.41
C SER A 200 -1.44 -12.68 2.67
N THR A 201 -2.16 -12.86 3.77
CA THR A 201 -1.77 -12.29 5.07
C THR A 201 -1.49 -13.41 6.06
N ILE A 202 -0.83 -13.05 7.16
CA ILE A 202 -0.56 -13.96 8.27
C ILE A 202 -1.83 -14.50 8.92
N ALA A 203 -2.97 -13.80 8.77
CA ALA A 203 -4.25 -14.22 9.32
C ALA A 203 -5.08 -15.07 8.36
N GLY A 204 -4.54 -15.36 7.18
CA GLY A 204 -5.22 -16.02 6.09
C GLY A 204 -5.28 -15.14 4.84
N LYS A 205 -5.86 -15.68 3.78
CA LYS A 205 -6.06 -14.93 2.54
C LYS A 205 -7.13 -13.86 2.76
N VAL A 206 -6.82 -12.62 2.41
CA VAL A 206 -7.79 -11.53 2.27
C VAL A 206 -8.15 -11.43 0.79
N VAL A 207 -9.44 -11.46 0.50
CA VAL A 207 -9.98 -11.21 -0.84
C VAL A 207 -10.65 -9.86 -0.82
N ALA A 208 -10.23 -8.99 -1.74
CA ALA A 208 -10.73 -7.65 -1.92
C ALA A 208 -11.37 -7.54 -3.31
N VAL A 209 -12.64 -7.15 -3.36
CA VAL A 209 -13.39 -6.89 -4.59
C VAL A 209 -13.50 -5.38 -4.74
N ALA A 210 -12.89 -4.85 -5.79
CA ALA A 210 -12.80 -3.43 -6.08
C ALA A 210 -13.76 -3.07 -7.22
N SER A 211 -14.49 -1.97 -7.06
CA SER A 211 -15.34 -1.38 -8.08
C SER A 211 -14.91 0.07 -8.35
N GLY A 212 -14.63 0.39 -9.62
CA GLY A 212 -14.12 1.68 -10.07
C GLY A 212 -15.17 2.57 -10.74
N GLN A 213 -15.01 3.89 -10.63
CA GLN A 213 -15.73 4.89 -11.42
C GLN A 213 -14.76 5.98 -11.90
N LEU A 214 -14.92 6.43 -13.14
CA LEU A 214 -14.01 7.36 -13.79
C LEU A 214 -14.52 8.78 -13.80
N THR A 215 -13.61 9.72 -13.61
CA THR A 215 -13.75 11.12 -13.99
C THR A 215 -12.69 11.46 -15.04
N ILE A 216 -13.08 12.18 -16.08
CA ILE A 216 -12.27 12.45 -17.27
C ILE A 216 -12.15 13.95 -17.46
N ASP A 217 -10.93 14.46 -17.47
CA ASP A 217 -10.60 15.82 -17.87
C ASP A 217 -9.96 15.79 -19.26
N TYR A 218 -10.57 16.44 -20.25
CA TYR A 218 -10.07 16.50 -21.62
C TYR A 218 -8.95 17.54 -21.84
N GLY A 219 -8.65 18.36 -20.83
CA GLY A 219 -7.51 19.29 -20.84
C GLY A 219 -7.72 20.57 -21.64
N ASP A 220 -8.91 20.80 -22.20
CA ASP A 220 -9.30 22.00 -22.96
C ASP A 220 -10.03 23.06 -22.11
N GLY A 221 -10.10 22.85 -20.79
CA GLY A 221 -10.82 23.70 -19.85
C GLY A 221 -12.32 23.44 -19.78
N SER A 222 -12.83 22.42 -20.47
CA SER A 222 -14.20 21.94 -20.28
C SER A 222 -14.41 21.34 -18.89
N THR A 223 -15.66 21.28 -18.44
CA THR A 223 -16.02 20.58 -17.20
C THR A 223 -15.66 19.10 -17.32
N PRO A 224 -14.98 18.50 -16.33
CA PRO A 224 -14.69 17.07 -16.35
C PRO A 224 -15.95 16.21 -16.50
N PHE A 225 -15.86 15.17 -17.33
CA PHE A 225 -16.93 14.22 -17.57
C PHE A 225 -16.91 13.07 -16.55
N GLY A 226 -18.08 12.63 -16.10
CA GLY A 226 -18.25 11.55 -15.13
C GLY A 226 -19.01 11.99 -13.87
N PRO A 227 -19.12 11.12 -12.84
CA PRO A 227 -18.56 9.77 -12.76
C PRO A 227 -19.20 8.80 -13.78
N THR A 228 -18.41 7.87 -14.32
CA THR A 228 -18.90 6.86 -15.27
C THR A 228 -18.22 5.50 -15.09
N SER A 229 -18.93 4.42 -15.44
CA SER A 229 -18.38 3.07 -15.57
C SER A 229 -18.24 2.64 -17.05
N ASN A 230 -18.25 3.60 -17.98
CA ASN A 230 -18.06 3.33 -19.40
C ASN A 230 -16.57 3.43 -19.76
N SER A 231 -16.02 2.38 -20.39
CA SER A 231 -14.62 2.37 -20.83
C SER A 231 -14.36 3.25 -22.05
N GLY A 232 -15.42 3.71 -22.72
CA GLY A 232 -15.37 4.26 -24.06
C GLY A 232 -15.04 3.18 -25.08
N GLY A 233 -14.43 3.60 -26.19
CA GLY A 233 -14.13 2.69 -27.28
C GLY A 233 -13.47 3.40 -28.44
N LYS A 234 -13.15 2.65 -29.48
CA LYS A 234 -12.56 3.19 -30.70
C LYS A 234 -13.66 3.76 -31.60
N TYR A 235 -13.29 4.77 -32.40
CA TYR A 235 -14.11 5.21 -33.52
C TYR A 235 -14.51 4.01 -34.42
N PRO A 236 -15.76 3.93 -34.93
CA PRO A 236 -16.88 4.86 -34.71
C PRO A 236 -17.82 4.46 -33.56
N LEU A 237 -17.53 3.37 -32.85
CA LEU A 237 -18.45 2.74 -31.88
C LEU A 237 -18.14 3.11 -30.42
N GLY A 238 -17.23 4.04 -30.18
CA GLY A 238 -16.87 4.46 -28.83
C GLY A 238 -17.89 5.43 -28.24
N ASP A 239 -18.24 5.22 -26.98
CA ASP A 239 -19.25 6.03 -26.29
C ASP A 239 -18.70 7.27 -25.56
N LEU A 240 -17.39 7.27 -25.27
CA LEU A 240 -16.72 8.43 -24.69
C LEU A 240 -16.27 9.35 -25.81
N ILE A 241 -17.14 10.29 -26.16
CA ILE A 241 -16.91 11.30 -27.19
C ILE A 241 -16.65 12.66 -26.57
N HIS A 242 -15.76 13.43 -27.20
CA HIS A 242 -15.52 14.84 -26.86
C HIS A 242 -15.31 15.69 -28.10
N LEU A 243 -15.90 16.88 -28.08
CA LEU A 243 -15.82 17.85 -29.15
C LEU A 243 -14.87 19.00 -28.76
N TYR A 244 -13.69 19.03 -29.36
CA TYR A 244 -12.74 20.12 -29.13
C TYR A 244 -13.12 21.36 -29.94
N LYS A 245 -13.28 22.48 -29.23
CA LYS A 245 -13.67 23.79 -29.79
C LYS A 245 -12.49 24.68 -30.19
N ASN A 246 -11.26 24.24 -29.99
CA ASN A 246 -10.06 24.96 -30.38
C ASN A 246 -9.03 23.98 -30.93
N THR A 247 -8.09 24.49 -31.72
CA THR A 247 -6.89 23.74 -32.07
C THR A 247 -5.86 23.85 -30.95
N GLY A 248 -4.99 22.86 -30.83
CA GLY A 248 -3.98 22.81 -29.77
C GLY A 248 -3.65 21.38 -29.36
N CYS A 249 -2.66 21.21 -28.49
CA CYS A 249 -2.34 19.92 -27.91
C CYS A 249 -2.77 19.90 -26.45
N TYR A 250 -3.57 18.88 -26.11
CA TYR A 250 -4.22 18.74 -24.82
C TYR A 250 -3.63 17.57 -24.04
N ARG A 251 -3.73 17.68 -22.71
CA ARG A 251 -3.44 16.58 -21.79
C ARG A 251 -4.76 16.05 -21.25
N ILE A 252 -5.13 14.84 -21.67
CA ILE A 252 -6.30 14.16 -21.14
C ILE A 252 -5.89 13.42 -19.87
N THR A 253 -6.65 13.59 -18.80
CA THR A 253 -6.44 12.94 -17.51
C THR A 253 -7.67 12.13 -17.12
N ILE A 254 -7.47 10.89 -16.70
CA ILE A 254 -8.53 10.04 -16.16
C ILE A 254 -8.16 9.70 -14.72
N VAL A 255 -9.10 9.95 -13.81
CA VAL A 255 -9.02 9.54 -12.40
C VAL A 255 -10.06 8.46 -12.17
N GLU A 256 -9.62 7.29 -11.70
CA GLU A 256 -10.48 6.19 -11.30
C GLU A 256 -10.60 6.16 -9.77
N ASN A 257 -11.82 6.34 -9.28
CA ASN A 257 -12.16 6.27 -7.87
C ASN A 257 -12.65 4.87 -7.54
N TRP A 258 -12.00 4.24 -6.56
CA TRP A 258 -12.27 2.86 -6.18
C TRP A 258 -13.03 2.77 -4.86
N SER A 259 -14.03 1.89 -4.84
CA SER A 259 -14.66 1.36 -3.63
C SER A 259 -14.32 -0.12 -3.52
N VAL A 260 -13.71 -0.52 -2.40
CA VAL A 260 -13.20 -1.89 -2.22
C VAL A 260 -13.85 -2.54 -1.01
N ASN A 261 -14.51 -3.67 -1.23
CA ASN A 261 -15.01 -4.53 -0.15
C ASN A 261 -14.03 -5.68 0.07
N TYR A 262 -13.54 -5.85 1.29
CA TYR A 262 -12.61 -6.92 1.62
C TYR A 262 -13.16 -7.86 2.69
N SER A 263 -12.76 -9.12 2.62
CA SER A 263 -13.04 -10.13 3.63
C SER A 263 -11.90 -11.16 3.71
N GLY A 264 -11.66 -11.70 4.91
CA GLY A 264 -10.63 -12.69 5.16
C GLY A 264 -9.59 -12.19 6.16
N GLY A 265 -8.65 -13.04 6.57
CA GLY A 265 -7.66 -12.63 7.57
C GLY A 265 -8.26 -12.23 8.93
N GLY A 266 -9.43 -12.78 9.29
CA GLY A 266 -10.18 -12.43 10.50
C GLY A 266 -10.79 -11.02 10.51
N SER A 267 -10.82 -10.33 9.37
CA SER A 267 -11.36 -8.97 9.22
C SER A 267 -12.21 -8.84 7.96
N SER A 268 -13.14 -7.90 7.97
CA SER A 268 -13.90 -7.47 6.79
C SER A 268 -14.21 -5.99 6.90
N GLY A 269 -14.47 -5.36 5.77
CA GLY A 269 -14.81 -3.94 5.73
C GLY A 269 -14.82 -3.38 4.32
N THR A 270 -15.08 -2.08 4.24
CA THR A 270 -15.06 -1.30 3.01
C THR A 270 -13.97 -0.26 3.09
N ILE A 271 -13.24 -0.09 1.99
CA ILE A 271 -12.21 0.93 1.80
C ILE A 271 -12.71 1.84 0.66
N GLY A 272 -12.92 3.11 0.98
CA GLY A 272 -13.25 4.14 -0.02
C GLY A 272 -12.11 5.13 -0.18
N GLY A 273 -12.22 5.98 -1.20
CA GLY A 273 -11.31 7.11 -1.42
C GLY A 273 -9.94 6.72 -1.99
N ILE A 274 -9.76 5.49 -2.48
CA ILE A 274 -8.56 5.12 -3.24
C ILE A 274 -8.73 5.63 -4.66
N THR A 275 -7.70 6.28 -5.19
CA THR A 275 -7.70 6.76 -6.57
C THR A 275 -6.49 6.23 -7.33
N THR A 276 -6.71 5.87 -8.60
CA THR A 276 -5.64 5.63 -9.57
C THR A 276 -5.81 6.61 -10.75
N GLN A 277 -4.72 6.92 -11.44
CA GLN A 277 -4.72 7.95 -12.48
C GLN A 277 -3.98 7.47 -13.72
N GLY A 278 -4.55 7.79 -14.88
CA GLY A 278 -3.90 7.66 -16.19
C GLY A 278 -3.94 9.01 -16.92
N SER A 279 -2.98 9.25 -17.80
CA SER A 279 -3.03 10.45 -18.67
C SER A 279 -2.49 10.19 -20.06
N LEU A 280 -3.15 10.78 -21.06
CA LEU A 280 -2.67 10.86 -22.44
C LEU A 280 -2.12 12.26 -22.68
N ASN A 281 -0.82 12.35 -22.87
CA ASN A 281 -0.14 13.61 -23.12
C ASN A 281 -0.08 13.91 -24.62
N ASN A 282 -0.09 15.20 -24.97
CA ASN A 282 0.13 15.69 -26.33
C ASN A 282 -0.88 15.17 -27.38
N TYR A 283 -2.17 15.07 -27.01
CA TYR A 283 -3.21 14.82 -27.99
C TYR A 283 -3.51 16.10 -28.77
N CYS A 284 -3.09 16.16 -30.02
CA CYS A 284 -3.17 17.38 -30.81
C CYS A 284 -4.42 17.40 -31.70
N VAL A 285 -5.12 18.53 -31.68
CA VAL A 285 -6.29 18.85 -32.47
C VAL A 285 -5.92 19.87 -33.54
N TYR A 286 -6.19 19.52 -34.79
CA TYR A 286 -5.81 20.33 -35.95
C TYR A 286 -7.03 20.89 -36.67
N GLN A 287 -6.83 22.01 -37.37
CA GLN A 287 -7.79 22.50 -38.35
C GLN A 287 -7.51 21.84 -39.70
N MET A 288 -8.56 21.36 -40.37
CA MET A 288 -8.45 20.92 -41.76
C MET A 288 -8.75 22.10 -42.68
N ASN A 289 -7.82 22.42 -43.58
CA ASN A 289 -8.05 23.36 -44.66
C ASN A 289 -8.37 22.59 -45.94
N ALA A 290 -9.52 22.87 -46.55
CA ALA A 290 -9.83 22.34 -47.88
C ALA A 290 -8.98 23.09 -48.91
N LEU A 291 -8.05 22.37 -49.55
CA LEU A 291 -7.36 22.85 -50.74
C LEU A 291 -8.22 22.51 -51.95
N MET A 292 -8.94 23.50 -52.48
CA MET A 292 -9.53 23.39 -53.82
C MET A 292 -8.40 23.55 -54.84
N VAL A 293 -8.00 22.43 -55.45
CA VAL A 293 -7.21 22.46 -56.69
C VAL A 293 -8.20 22.75 -57.81
N ARG A 294 -8.06 23.93 -58.44
CA ARG A 294 -8.80 24.29 -59.65
C ARG A 294 -8.09 23.74 -60.87
#